data_AF-A0A6L3F6V8-F1
#
_entry.id   AF-A0A6L3F6V8-F1
#
_cell.length_a   1.000
_cell.length_b   1.000
_cell.length_c   1.000
_cell.angle_alpha   90.00
_cell.angle_beta   90.00
_cell.angle_gamma   90.00
#
_symmetry.space_group_name_H-M   'P 1'
#
loop_
_entity.id
_entity.type
_entity.pdbx_description
1 polymer ?
#
loop_
_entity_poly.entity_id
_entity_poly.type
_entity_poly.pdbx_seq_one_letter_code
_entity_poly.pdbx_strand_id
1 'polypeptide(L)'
;MSRFRREKVRPEIDPLQYLIVLQETAVLQRNNNTYHIQWQPQSERVRLFVNTEPNPEDKQFVKLVEGVQETTVNGLETAVHPIFELQFEGGAADGQVMRVAERFVQMEGTVNFRDVGGYATENGRFVRWGRLSRGGILANLTDDDQEKLRA
;
A
#
# COMPACT_ATOMS: atom_id res chain seq x y z
N MET A 1 0.43 54.25 36.19
CA MET A 1 0.82 53.68 34.88
C MET A 1 0.65 52.17 34.93
N SER A 2 -0.44 51.63 34.38
CA SER A 2 -0.74 50.19 34.40
C SER A 2 -0.15 49.50 33.15
N ARG A 3 0.65 48.45 33.34
CA ARG A 3 1.23 47.65 32.25
C ARG A 3 0.17 46.64 31.77
N PHE A 4 -0.37 46.85 30.58
CA PHE A 4 -1.18 45.85 29.89
C PHE A 4 -0.29 44.66 29.48
N ARG A 5 -0.46 43.51 30.13
CA ARG A 5 0.09 42.24 29.66
C ARG A 5 -0.85 41.72 28.58
N ARG A 6 -0.44 41.76 27.31
CA ARG A 6 -1.17 41.06 26.24
C ARG A 6 -1.13 39.56 26.55
N GLU A 7 -2.25 38.98 26.92
CA GLU A 7 -2.43 37.52 26.85
C GLU A 7 -2.27 37.11 25.39
N LYS A 8 -1.23 36.32 25.09
CA LYS A 8 -1.12 35.64 23.81
C LYS A 8 -2.20 34.57 23.77
N VAL A 9 -3.35 34.89 23.19
CA VAL A 9 -4.35 33.89 22.79
C VAL A 9 -3.65 33.00 21.74
N ARG A 10 -3.38 31.74 22.09
CA ARG A 10 -2.94 30.78 21.08
C ARG A 10 -4.16 30.43 20.24
N PRO A 11 -4.08 30.46 18.91
CA PRO A 11 -5.18 29.99 18.08
C PRO A 11 -5.47 28.54 18.45
N GLU A 12 -6.75 28.21 18.59
CA GLU A 12 -7.20 26.84 18.74
C GLU A 12 -6.93 26.14 17.39
N ILE A 13 -5.94 25.27 17.38
CA ILE A 13 -5.55 24.50 16.20
C ILE A 13 -6.32 23.19 16.26
N ASP A 14 -7.27 22.98 15.35
CA ASP A 14 -7.82 21.65 15.11
C ASP A 14 -6.71 20.78 14.47
N PRO A 15 -6.19 19.75 15.16
CA PRO A 15 -5.16 18.90 14.58
C PRO A 15 -5.68 18.08 13.38
N LEU A 16 -7.00 17.85 13.27
CA LEU A 16 -7.58 17.06 12.19
C LEU A 16 -7.46 17.74 10.83
N GLN A 17 -7.38 19.07 10.78
CA GLN A 17 -7.21 19.81 9.52
C GLN A 17 -5.87 19.52 8.81
N TYR A 18 -4.89 18.94 9.53
CA TYR A 18 -3.59 18.55 8.99
C TYR A 18 -3.50 17.05 8.69
N LEU A 19 -4.56 16.28 8.96
CA LEU A 19 -4.62 14.87 8.61
C LEU A 19 -5.09 14.71 7.17
N ILE A 20 -4.19 14.20 6.33
CA ILE A 20 -4.57 13.73 5.00
C ILE A 20 -5.20 12.35 5.17
N VAL A 21 -6.51 12.25 4.96
CA VAL A 21 -7.21 10.97 4.89
C VAL A 21 -6.88 10.33 3.56
N LEU A 22 -6.12 9.25 3.60
CA LEU A 22 -5.73 8.50 2.42
C LEU A 22 -6.89 7.59 2.01
N GLN A 23 -7.39 7.76 0.80
CA GLN A 23 -8.36 6.84 0.22
C GLN A 23 -7.60 5.63 -0.34
N GLU A 24 -7.63 4.53 0.40
CA GLU A 24 -7.08 3.26 -0.06
C GLU A 24 -8.19 2.47 -0.76
N THR A 25 -8.12 2.37 -2.09
CA THR A 25 -9.07 1.59 -2.89
C THR A 25 -8.77 0.09 -2.86
N ALA A 26 -7.56 -0.28 -2.48
CA ALA A 26 -7.17 -1.64 -2.17
C ALA A 26 -6.17 -1.68 -1.01
N VAL A 27 -6.33 -2.65 -0.12
CA VAL A 27 -5.47 -2.87 1.04
C VAL A 27 -5.02 -4.32 1.08
N LEU A 28 -3.78 -4.53 1.51
CA LEU A 28 -3.21 -5.85 1.71
C LEU A 28 -2.65 -5.96 3.12
N GLN A 29 -3.03 -7.03 3.81
CA GLN A 29 -2.47 -7.43 5.10
C GLN A 29 -1.84 -8.81 4.95
N ARG A 30 -0.60 -8.94 5.40
CA ARG A 30 0.11 -10.22 5.41
C ARG A 30 0.13 -10.78 6.83
N ASN A 31 -0.15 -12.06 6.96
CA ASN A 31 0.12 -12.84 8.16
C ASN A 31 0.88 -14.11 7.75
N ASN A 32 2.15 -14.19 8.12
CA ASN A 32 3.06 -15.25 7.67
C ASN A 32 3.10 -15.37 6.14
N ASN A 33 2.60 -16.49 5.60
CA ASN A 33 2.55 -16.74 4.15
C ASN A 33 1.13 -16.59 3.56
N THR A 34 0.28 -15.84 4.26
CA THR A 34 -1.10 -15.57 3.90
C THR A 34 -1.29 -14.08 3.65
N TYR A 35 -1.79 -13.73 2.47
CA TYR A 35 -2.08 -12.37 2.04
C TYR A 35 -3.59 -12.20 1.98
N HIS A 36 -4.15 -11.37 2.84
CA HIS A 36 -5.55 -10.96 2.78
C HIS A 36 -5.63 -9.61 2.06
N ILE A 37 -6.40 -9.59 0.98
CA ILE A 37 -6.52 -8.46 0.07
C ILE A 37 -7.98 -8.05 0.07
N GLN A 38 -8.25 -6.77 0.29
CA GLN A 38 -9.58 -6.18 0.20
C GLN A 38 -9.55 -5.01 -0.78
N TRP A 39 -10.64 -4.79 -1.49
CA TRP A 39 -10.73 -3.75 -2.50
C TRP A 39 -12.13 -3.14 -2.58
N GLN A 40 -12.19 -1.96 -3.18
CA GLN A 40 -13.41 -1.26 -3.54
C GLN A 40 -13.19 -0.50 -4.87
N PRO A 41 -14.24 -0.36 -5.71
CA PRO A 41 -15.61 -0.83 -5.48
C PRO A 41 -15.78 -2.34 -5.76
N GLN A 42 -16.98 -2.86 -5.50
CA GLN A 42 -17.35 -4.21 -5.94
C GLN A 42 -17.36 -4.33 -7.47
N SER A 43 -17.01 -5.51 -7.96
CA SER A 43 -17.09 -5.90 -9.36
C SER A 43 -17.66 -7.31 -9.47
N GLU A 44 -18.12 -7.68 -10.66
CA GLU A 44 -18.66 -9.01 -10.91
C GLU A 44 -17.54 -10.04 -10.83
N ARG A 45 -16.37 -9.73 -11.41
CA ARG A 45 -15.19 -10.59 -11.38
C ARG A 45 -13.91 -9.78 -11.19
N VAL A 46 -12.97 -10.36 -10.47
CA VAL A 46 -11.62 -9.81 -10.30
C VAL A 46 -10.61 -10.92 -10.56
N ARG A 47 -9.76 -10.72 -11.57
CA ARG A 47 -8.57 -11.57 -11.80
C ARG A 47 -7.42 -11.04 -11.00
N LEU A 48 -6.86 -11.89 -10.13
CA LEU A 48 -5.66 -11.60 -9.38
C LEU A 48 -4.43 -12.16 -10.10
N PHE A 49 -3.43 -11.30 -10.23
CA PHE A 49 -2.08 -11.66 -10.64
C PHE A 49 -1.10 -11.23 -9.55
N VAL A 50 0.08 -11.85 -9.54
CA VAL A 50 1.18 -11.48 -8.65
C VAL A 50 2.45 -11.26 -9.45
N ASN A 51 3.22 -10.26 -9.01
CA ASN A 51 4.47 -9.85 -9.63
C ASN A 51 5.45 -9.39 -8.55
N THR A 52 6.75 -9.50 -8.82
CA THR A 52 7.82 -8.98 -7.93
C THR A 52 8.39 -7.67 -8.43
N GLU A 53 8.10 -7.30 -9.68
CA GLU A 53 8.54 -6.05 -10.28
C GLU A 53 7.40 -5.03 -10.37
N PRO A 54 7.66 -3.72 -10.24
CA PRO A 54 6.62 -2.70 -10.34
C PRO A 54 5.91 -2.62 -11.71
N ASN A 55 6.61 -2.96 -12.79
CA ASN A 55 6.11 -2.93 -14.17
C ASN A 55 6.52 -4.21 -14.91
N PRO A 56 5.87 -5.34 -14.59
CA PRO A 56 6.25 -6.63 -15.14
C PRO A 56 5.79 -6.75 -16.61
N GLU A 57 6.62 -7.38 -17.45
CA GLU A 57 6.21 -7.79 -18.80
C GLU A 57 5.27 -9.01 -18.71
N ASP A 58 5.65 -9.99 -17.90
CA ASP A 58 4.89 -11.21 -17.64
C ASP A 58 4.20 -11.18 -16.28
N LYS A 59 2.94 -11.62 -16.24
CA LYS A 59 2.14 -11.64 -15.01
C LYS A 59 1.80 -13.06 -14.61
N GLN A 60 2.08 -13.43 -13.36
CA GLN A 60 1.68 -14.73 -12.84
C GLN A 60 0.21 -14.68 -12.39
N PHE A 61 -0.65 -15.44 -13.05
CA PHE A 61 -2.05 -15.59 -12.62
C PHE A 61 -2.13 -16.33 -11.29
N VAL A 62 -2.89 -15.78 -10.35
CA VAL A 62 -3.14 -16.38 -9.04
C VAL A 62 -4.51 -17.04 -9.01
N LYS A 63 -5.58 -16.26 -9.25
CA LYS A 63 -6.97 -16.76 -9.28
C LYS A 63 -7.99 -15.75 -9.78
N LEU A 64 -9.19 -16.26 -10.04
CA LEU A 64 -10.41 -15.50 -10.28
C LEU A 64 -11.24 -15.42 -8.99
N VAL A 65 -11.78 -14.24 -8.69
CA VAL A 65 -12.70 -13.97 -7.58
C VAL A 65 -13.98 -13.39 -8.14
N GLU A 66 -15.15 -13.88 -7.71
CA GLU A 66 -16.44 -13.46 -8.27
C GLU A 66 -17.37 -12.92 -7.17
N GLY A 67 -18.03 -11.79 -7.43
CA GLY A 67 -19.10 -11.25 -6.60
C GLY A 67 -18.74 -10.79 -5.18
N VAL A 68 -17.45 -10.74 -4.82
CA VAL A 68 -16.96 -10.31 -3.49
C VAL A 68 -15.89 -9.22 -3.60
N GLN A 69 -15.57 -8.59 -2.46
CA GLN A 69 -14.63 -7.46 -2.34
C GLN A 69 -13.34 -7.82 -1.61
N GLU A 70 -13.11 -9.10 -1.36
CA GLU A 70 -11.92 -9.56 -0.66
C GLU A 70 -11.50 -10.95 -1.08
N THR A 71 -10.25 -11.26 -0.78
CA THR A 71 -9.73 -12.60 -0.97
C THR A 71 -8.50 -12.87 -0.14
N THR A 72 -8.23 -14.17 0.07
CA THR A 72 -6.98 -14.67 0.65
C THR A 72 -6.14 -15.41 -0.39
N VAL A 73 -4.83 -15.17 -0.39
CA VAL A 73 -3.82 -15.92 -1.15
C VAL A 73 -2.86 -16.56 -0.16
N ASN A 74 -2.64 -17.87 -0.27
CA ASN A 74 -1.78 -18.64 0.63
C ASN A 74 -0.59 -19.22 -0.13
N GLY A 75 0.52 -19.46 0.55
CA GLY A 75 1.61 -20.27 0.02
C GLY A 75 2.50 -19.55 -1.00
N LEU A 76 2.44 -18.22 -1.07
CA LEU A 76 3.29 -17.43 -1.96
C LEU A 76 4.65 -17.19 -1.31
N GLU A 77 5.57 -18.14 -1.51
CA GLU A 77 6.97 -17.98 -1.11
C GLU A 77 7.70 -17.09 -2.11
N THR A 78 7.98 -15.86 -1.69
CA THR A 78 8.77 -14.90 -2.46
C THR A 78 9.82 -14.29 -1.55
N ALA A 79 11.07 -14.26 -2.03
CA ALA A 79 12.17 -13.55 -1.38
C ALA A 79 11.96 -12.02 -1.45
N VAL A 80 11.17 -11.57 -2.42
CA VAL A 80 10.92 -10.16 -2.73
C VAL A 80 9.51 -9.76 -2.30
N HIS A 81 9.32 -8.48 -2.00
CA HIS A 81 8.03 -7.87 -1.70
C HIS A 81 7.03 -8.01 -2.88
N PRO A 82 5.96 -8.83 -2.78
CA PRO A 82 5.05 -9.08 -3.90
C PRO A 82 4.05 -7.94 -4.10
N ILE A 83 3.78 -7.64 -5.37
CA ILE A 83 2.78 -6.68 -5.82
C ILE A 83 1.66 -7.45 -6.52
N PHE A 84 0.45 -7.36 -5.98
CA PHE A 84 -0.74 -7.95 -6.58
C PHE A 84 -1.38 -6.98 -7.56
N GLU A 85 -1.76 -7.49 -8.72
CA GLU A 85 -2.55 -6.78 -9.71
C GLU A 85 -3.98 -7.35 -9.75
N LEU A 86 -4.96 -6.48 -9.60
CA LEU A 86 -6.39 -6.77 -9.64
C LEU A 86 -6.94 -6.21 -10.94
N GLN A 87 -7.40 -7.08 -11.83
CA GLN A 87 -8.08 -6.69 -13.06
C GLN A 87 -9.58 -6.93 -12.89
N PHE A 88 -10.36 -5.86 -13.00
CA PHE A 88 -11.80 -5.85 -12.72
C PHE A 88 -12.59 -6.04 -14.01
N GLU A 89 -13.60 -6.92 -13.97
CA GLU A 89 -14.52 -7.20 -15.07
C GLU A 89 -15.96 -7.08 -14.57
N GLY A 90 -16.73 -6.19 -15.19
CA GLY A 90 -18.12 -5.86 -14.81
C GLY A 90 -18.25 -4.86 -13.65
N GLY A 91 -19.40 -4.20 -13.58
CA GLY A 91 -19.72 -3.19 -12.56
C GLY A 91 -19.01 -1.85 -12.75
N ALA A 92 -18.89 -1.08 -11.67
CA ALA A 92 -18.38 0.31 -11.71
C ALA A 92 -16.87 0.42 -12.00
N ALA A 93 -16.13 -0.67 -11.82
CA ALA A 93 -14.69 -0.75 -12.07
C ALA A 93 -14.33 -1.55 -13.33
N ASP A 94 -15.29 -1.80 -14.24
CA ASP A 94 -15.04 -2.61 -15.44
C ASP A 94 -13.84 -2.09 -16.25
N GLY A 95 -12.93 -3.00 -16.62
CA GLY A 95 -11.69 -2.71 -17.34
C GLY A 95 -10.62 -1.97 -16.53
N GLN A 96 -10.86 -1.65 -15.26
CA GLN A 96 -9.86 -1.02 -14.40
C GLN A 96 -8.83 -2.04 -13.91
N VAL A 97 -7.62 -1.53 -13.67
CA VAL A 97 -6.52 -2.29 -13.07
C VAL A 97 -6.05 -1.57 -11.82
N MET A 98 -6.07 -2.26 -10.68
CA MET A 98 -5.49 -1.77 -9.44
C MET A 98 -4.28 -2.61 -9.06
N ARG A 99 -3.35 -1.99 -8.34
CA ARG A 99 -2.20 -2.68 -7.76
C ARG A 99 -2.15 -2.45 -6.26
N VAL A 100 -1.82 -3.50 -5.53
CA VAL A 100 -1.75 -3.47 -4.07
C VAL A 100 -0.61 -4.34 -3.58
N ALA A 101 0.12 -3.87 -2.58
CA ALA A 101 1.17 -4.61 -1.92
C ALA A 101 1.09 -4.36 -0.41
N GLU A 102 1.86 -5.11 0.38
CA GLU A 102 1.92 -4.92 1.82
C GLU A 102 2.59 -3.57 2.14
N ARG A 103 1.87 -2.66 2.79
CA ARG A 103 2.43 -1.33 3.04
C ARG A 103 3.53 -1.34 4.10
N PHE A 104 3.38 -2.16 5.15
CA PHE A 104 4.35 -2.26 6.22
C PHE A 104 5.24 -3.47 5.97
N VAL A 105 6.45 -3.22 5.47
CA VAL A 105 7.38 -4.31 5.15
C VAL A 105 8.17 -4.65 6.40
N GLN A 106 8.10 -5.91 6.82
CA GLN A 106 8.84 -6.39 7.97
C GLN A 106 10.35 -6.41 7.66
N MET A 107 11.09 -5.55 8.33
CA MET A 107 12.55 -5.46 8.30
C MET A 107 13.09 -5.77 9.70
N GLU A 108 14.27 -6.37 9.77
CA GLU A 108 14.91 -6.70 11.05
C GLU A 108 15.72 -5.51 11.59
N GLY A 109 16.51 -4.89 10.72
CA GLY A 109 17.46 -3.84 11.03
C GLY A 109 16.90 -2.41 11.05
N THR A 110 15.65 -2.22 10.64
CA THR A 110 14.99 -0.91 10.62
C THR A 110 13.54 -0.98 11.06
N VAL A 111 13.05 0.13 11.60
CA VAL A 111 11.67 0.27 12.08
C VAL A 111 10.86 1.16 11.14
N ASN A 112 9.54 0.98 11.15
CA ASN A 112 8.61 1.80 10.37
C ASN A 112 8.94 1.82 8.87
N PHE A 113 9.47 0.73 8.34
CA PHE A 113 9.71 0.61 6.91
C PHE A 113 8.37 0.44 6.18
N ARG A 114 8.09 1.35 5.25
CA ARG A 114 6.83 1.39 4.52
C ARG A 114 7.03 1.71 3.06
N ASP A 115 6.35 0.99 2.19
CA ASP A 115 6.16 1.39 0.80
C ASP A 115 5.10 2.51 0.73
N VAL A 116 5.30 3.47 -0.16
CA VAL A 116 4.42 4.64 -0.38
C VAL A 116 3.46 4.40 -1.57
N GLY A 117 3.56 3.25 -2.22
CA GLY A 117 2.70 2.86 -3.33
C GLY A 117 1.20 2.84 -3.01
N GLY A 118 0.41 2.92 -4.07
CA GLY A 118 -1.05 2.84 -4.01
C GLY A 118 -1.75 4.13 -3.59
N TYR A 119 -1.04 5.19 -3.21
CA TYR A 119 -1.69 6.48 -2.93
C TYR A 119 -2.16 7.16 -4.22
N ALA A 120 -3.41 7.63 -4.20
CA ALA A 120 -3.98 8.41 -5.28
C ALA A 120 -3.29 9.78 -5.39
N THR A 121 -3.04 10.20 -6.62
CA THR A 121 -2.52 11.52 -6.96
C THR A 121 -3.66 12.40 -7.45
N GLU A 122 -3.50 13.73 -7.38
CA GLU A 122 -4.52 14.70 -7.79
C GLU A 122 -4.95 14.57 -9.26
N ASN A 123 -4.09 14.01 -10.11
CA ASN A 123 -4.39 13.75 -11.51
C ASN A 123 -4.98 12.35 -11.78
N GLY A 124 -5.52 11.69 -10.75
CA GLY A 124 -6.22 10.40 -10.89
C GLY A 124 -5.31 9.21 -11.19
N ARG A 125 -4.01 9.33 -10.93
CA ARG A 125 -3.06 8.20 -11.01
C ARG A 125 -2.76 7.68 -9.61
N PHE A 126 -1.93 6.65 -9.54
CA PHE A 126 -1.47 6.09 -8.28
C PHE A 126 0.06 6.11 -8.20
N VAL A 127 0.59 6.33 -7.00
CA VAL A 127 2.01 6.12 -6.71
C VAL A 127 2.34 4.65 -6.98
N ARG A 128 3.41 4.41 -7.73
CA ARG A 128 3.85 3.05 -8.07
C ARG A 128 4.42 2.37 -6.82
N TRP A 129 3.94 1.16 -6.54
CA TRP A 129 4.54 0.26 -5.54
C TRP A 129 5.98 -0.11 -5.91
N GLY A 130 6.81 -0.39 -4.92
CA GLY A 130 8.20 -0.80 -5.06
C GLY A 130 9.13 0.29 -5.60
N ARG A 131 8.72 1.57 -5.57
CA ARG A 131 9.51 2.70 -6.11
C ARG A 131 9.94 3.72 -5.08
N LEU A 132 9.16 3.88 -4.01
CA LEU A 132 9.46 4.82 -2.94
C LEU A 132 9.09 4.19 -1.62
N SER A 133 10.07 4.09 -0.74
CA SER A 133 9.89 3.60 0.61
C SER A 133 10.38 4.64 1.62
N ARG A 134 9.81 4.61 2.81
CA ARG A 134 10.27 5.36 3.98
C ARG A 134 10.67 4.38 5.06
N GLY A 135 11.66 4.73 5.88
CA GLY A 135 12.09 3.93 7.01
C GLY A 135 12.69 4.79 8.11
N GLY A 136 13.05 4.14 9.22
CA GLY A 136 13.85 4.75 10.26
C GLY A 136 15.33 4.80 9.89
N ILE A 137 16.20 4.51 10.86
CA ILE A 137 17.64 4.37 10.63
C ILE A 137 17.90 3.18 9.69
N LEU A 138 18.79 3.36 8.71
CA LEU A 138 19.13 2.33 7.72
C LEU A 138 20.55 1.75 7.92
N ALA A 139 21.27 2.20 8.95
CA ALA A 139 22.65 1.77 9.21
C ALA A 139 22.77 0.31 9.68
N ASN A 140 21.67 -0.29 10.14
CA ASN A 140 21.65 -1.62 10.75
C ASN A 140 20.94 -2.67 9.87
N LEU A 141 20.71 -2.38 8.58
CA LEU A 141 20.07 -3.35 7.69
C LEU A 141 20.89 -4.65 7.62
N THR A 142 20.22 -5.77 7.87
CA THR A 142 20.81 -7.11 7.72
C THR A 142 21.02 -7.45 6.24
N ASP A 143 21.72 -8.54 5.96
CA ASP A 143 21.89 -9.01 4.58
C ASP A 143 20.52 -9.36 3.96
N ASP A 144 19.65 -10.05 4.70
CA ASP A 144 18.27 -10.34 4.29
C ASP A 144 17.45 -9.07 4.01
N ASP A 145 17.62 -8.04 4.84
CA ASP A 145 16.97 -6.75 4.61
C ASP A 145 17.49 -6.08 3.34
N GLN A 146 18.79 -6.16 3.05
CA GLN A 146 19.35 -5.64 1.82
C GLN A 146 18.87 -6.42 0.59
N GLU A 147 18.69 -7.74 0.70
CA GLU A 147 18.12 -8.55 -0.38
C GLU A 147 16.70 -8.11 -0.74
N LYS A 148 15.85 -7.84 0.27
CA LYS A 148 14.49 -7.31 0.06
C LYS A 148 14.48 -5.96 -0.69
N LEU A 149 15.56 -5.18 -0.63
CA LEU A 149 15.67 -3.86 -1.26
C LEU A 149 16.29 -3.90 -2.68
N ARG A 150 16.90 -5.01 -3.09
CA ARG A 150 17.64 -5.12 -4.37
C ARG A 150 16.75 -5.44 -5.58
N ALA A 151 15.46 -5.64 -5.38
CA ALA A 151 14.48 -5.96 -6.43
C ALA A 151 14.02 -4.74 -7.25
#